data_AF-A0A945HWQ9-F1
#
_entry.id   AF-A0A945HWQ9-F1
#
_cell.length_a   1.000
_cell.length_b   1.000
_cell.length_c   1.000
_cell.angle_alpha   90.00
_cell.angle_beta   90.00
_cell.angle_gamma   90.00
#
_symmetry.space_group_name_H-M   'P 1'
#
loop_
_entity.id
_entity.type
_entity.pdbx_description
1 polymer ?
#
loop_
_entity_poly.entity_id
_entity_poly.type
_entity_poly.pdbx_seq_one_letter_code
_entity_poly.pdbx_strand_id
1 'polypeptide(L)'
;MNIEDNNLLIERYAKGKEDDLIDRFVCDGPSEIMEELGLSEEAWRVVFDYLVFEKNLLHKCVTRNGDFFVEEYVKYGISHIREILDIVNEKYDIAFESVFDFIVISNDALYLHVMEHRGRYTTALKARGADFVRKVLGVWRGKYSENWQKVLDLLLHAVCDAIFSETTYEHGLVAFSRIFNDVREHRPIYKSGILL
;
A
#
# COMPACT_ATOMS: atom_id res chain seq x y z
N MET A 1 32.65 1.51 -10.89
CA MET A 1 33.59 0.47 -10.40
C MET A 1 33.49 -0.76 -11.27
N ASN A 2 34.59 -1.49 -11.42
CA ASN A 2 34.56 -2.79 -12.10
C ASN A 2 34.11 -3.89 -11.10
N ILE A 3 33.93 -5.13 -11.58
CA ILE A 3 33.46 -6.25 -10.75
C ILE A 3 34.48 -6.61 -9.65
N GLU A 4 35.77 -6.49 -9.94
CA GLU A 4 36.84 -6.82 -8.99
C GLU A 4 36.86 -5.84 -7.81
N ASP A 5 36.69 -4.55 -8.07
CA ASP A 5 36.56 -3.50 -7.05
C ASP A 5 35.34 -3.74 -6.15
N ASN A 6 34.20 -4.09 -6.76
CA ASN A 6 32.99 -4.39 -6.02
C ASN A 6 33.17 -5.60 -5.08
N ASN A 7 33.80 -6.67 -5.58
CA ASN A 7 34.10 -7.85 -4.77
C ASN A 7 35.05 -7.52 -3.62
N LEU A 8 36.07 -6.70 -3.86
CA LEU A 8 36.98 -6.25 -2.80
C LEU A 8 36.26 -5.45 -1.70
N LEU A 9 35.29 -4.61 -2.06
CA LEU A 9 34.46 -3.91 -1.08
C LEU A 9 33.62 -4.87 -0.24
N ILE A 10 32.98 -5.85 -0.88
CA ILE A 10 32.18 -6.87 -0.18
C ILE A 10 33.04 -7.70 0.77
N GLU A 11 34.18 -8.22 0.29
CA GLU A 11 35.11 -9.00 1.11
C GLU A 11 35.64 -8.20 2.31
N ARG A 12 35.92 -6.91 2.12
CA ARG A 12 36.50 -6.06 3.16
C ARG A 12 35.49 -5.61 4.20
N TYR A 13 34.28 -5.25 3.77
CA TYR A 13 33.32 -4.56 4.63
C TYR A 13 32.13 -5.43 5.04
N ALA A 14 31.70 -6.39 4.22
CA ALA A 14 30.47 -7.15 4.46
C ALA A 14 30.73 -8.60 4.90
N LYS A 15 31.64 -9.30 4.23
CA LYS A 15 31.78 -10.74 4.41
C LYS A 15 32.26 -11.12 5.81
N GLY A 16 31.56 -12.03 6.46
CA GLY A 16 31.80 -12.43 7.84
C GLY A 16 31.23 -11.47 8.88
N LYS A 17 30.57 -10.38 8.46
CA LYS A 17 29.92 -9.38 9.33
C LYS A 17 28.46 -9.13 8.94
N GLU A 18 27.87 -9.99 8.10
CA GLU A 18 26.59 -9.69 7.48
C GLU A 18 25.46 -9.53 8.49
N ASP A 19 25.37 -10.39 9.49
CA ASP A 19 24.33 -10.32 10.51
C ASP A 19 24.47 -9.06 11.39
N ASP A 20 25.70 -8.67 11.74
CA ASP A 20 25.98 -7.43 12.47
C ASP A 20 25.56 -6.20 11.64
N LEU A 21 25.96 -6.15 10.36
CA LEU A 21 25.58 -5.05 9.47
C LEU A 21 24.07 -4.97 9.25
N ILE A 22 23.39 -6.10 9.16
CA ILE A 22 21.93 -6.15 9.04
C ILE A 22 21.31 -5.59 10.32
N ASP A 23 21.74 -6.07 11.49
CA ASP A 23 21.19 -5.62 12.76
C ASP A 23 21.39 -4.12 12.97
N ARG A 24 22.59 -3.63 12.66
CA ARG A 24 22.89 -2.21 12.67
C ARG A 24 22.08 -1.42 11.65
N PHE A 25 21.84 -1.96 10.45
CA PHE A 25 21.04 -1.27 9.45
C PHE A 25 19.61 -1.06 9.95
N VAL A 26 19.10 -2.04 10.71
CA VAL A 26 17.77 -1.98 11.30
C VAL A 26 17.69 -1.01 12.48
N CYS A 27 18.76 -0.87 13.27
CA CYS A 27 18.77 -0.04 14.48
C CYS A 27 19.25 1.40 14.25
N ASP A 28 20.35 1.54 13.51
CA ASP A 28 21.15 2.77 13.35
C ASP A 28 20.84 3.44 12.00
N GLY A 29 20.47 2.64 11.00
CA GLY A 29 20.23 3.09 9.64
C GLY A 29 21.51 3.22 8.79
N PRO A 30 21.37 3.49 7.49
CA PRO A 30 22.49 3.47 6.54
C PRO A 30 23.53 4.56 6.79
N SER A 31 23.12 5.76 7.21
CA SER A 31 24.03 6.90 7.38
C SER A 31 25.06 6.68 8.48
N GLU A 32 24.63 6.14 9.63
CA GLU A 32 25.52 5.85 10.76
C GLU A 32 26.50 4.72 10.41
N ILE A 33 26.04 3.67 9.72
CA ILE A 33 26.91 2.60 9.23
C ILE A 33 27.97 3.16 8.25
N MET A 34 27.54 4.00 7.30
CA MET A 34 28.43 4.59 6.32
C MET A 34 29.52 5.43 6.97
N GLU A 35 29.16 6.26 7.94
CA GLU A 35 30.09 7.10 8.69
C GLU A 35 31.11 6.26 9.44
N GLU A 36 30.65 5.26 10.20
CA GLU A 36 31.55 4.40 10.98
C GLU A 36 32.47 3.54 10.13
N LEU A 37 31.99 3.03 9.01
CA LEU A 37 32.81 2.25 8.08
C LEU A 37 33.67 3.14 7.17
N GLY A 38 33.48 4.46 7.21
CA GLY A 38 34.17 5.42 6.34
C GLY A 38 33.89 5.18 4.85
N LEU A 39 32.67 4.74 4.51
CA LEU A 39 32.29 4.41 3.14
C LEU A 39 31.73 5.62 2.42
N SER A 40 32.13 5.78 1.16
CA SER A 40 31.41 6.68 0.24
C SER A 40 30.04 6.10 -0.11
N GLU A 41 29.13 6.94 -0.60
CA GLU A 41 27.79 6.49 -1.03
C GLU A 41 27.88 5.42 -2.13
N GLU A 42 28.80 5.55 -3.07
CA GLU A 42 29.02 4.54 -4.13
C GLU A 42 29.48 3.20 -3.57
N ALA A 43 30.40 3.21 -2.60
CA ALA A 43 30.89 1.99 -1.97
C ALA A 43 29.82 1.34 -1.08
N TRP A 44 29.03 2.16 -0.38
CA TRP A 44 27.88 1.70 0.38
C TRP A 44 26.85 1.01 -0.50
N ARG A 45 26.52 1.57 -1.67
CA ARG A 45 25.56 0.94 -2.61
C ARG A 45 25.97 -0.47 -3.01
N VAL A 46 27.27 -0.74 -3.16
CA VAL A 46 27.78 -2.10 -3.45
C VAL A 46 27.54 -3.04 -2.27
N VAL A 47 27.87 -2.60 -1.04
CA VAL A 47 27.64 -3.38 0.18
C VAL A 47 26.15 -3.62 0.41
N PHE A 48 25.34 -2.57 0.24
CA PHE A 48 23.89 -2.62 0.37
C PHE A 48 23.28 -3.59 -0.64
N ASP A 49 23.66 -3.52 -1.92
CA ASP A 49 23.19 -4.47 -2.94
C ASP A 49 23.50 -5.91 -2.55
N TYR A 50 24.73 -6.18 -2.07
CA TYR A 50 25.09 -7.51 -1.56
C TYR A 50 24.20 -7.94 -0.39
N LEU A 51 23.98 -7.07 0.60
CA LEU A 51 23.12 -7.40 1.75
C LEU A 51 21.66 -7.61 1.35
N VAL A 52 21.15 -6.84 0.38
CA VAL A 52 19.78 -6.98 -0.13
C VAL A 52 19.61 -8.29 -0.88
N PHE A 53 20.45 -8.58 -1.87
CA PHE A 53 20.27 -9.71 -2.77
C PHE A 53 20.79 -11.04 -2.20
N GLU A 54 21.92 -11.02 -1.50
CA GLU A 54 22.54 -12.26 -0.99
C GLU A 54 22.11 -12.59 0.45
N LYS A 55 21.64 -11.59 1.22
CA LYS A 55 21.36 -11.74 2.65
C LYS A 55 19.95 -11.34 3.07
N ASN A 56 19.07 -11.00 2.12
CA ASN A 56 17.67 -10.64 2.35
C ASN A 56 17.49 -9.52 3.38
N LEU A 57 18.38 -8.52 3.38
CA LEU A 57 18.37 -7.40 4.30
C LEU A 57 16.98 -6.77 4.45
N LEU A 58 16.30 -6.51 3.32
CA LEU A 58 14.99 -5.84 3.32
C LEU A 58 13.94 -6.64 4.09
N HIS A 59 13.86 -7.95 3.86
CA HIS A 59 12.90 -8.80 4.55
C HIS A 59 13.21 -8.88 6.04
N LYS A 60 14.49 -9.02 6.43
CA LYS A 60 14.90 -9.00 7.84
C LYS A 60 14.58 -7.67 8.53
N CYS A 61 14.78 -6.55 7.84
CA CYS A 61 14.46 -5.22 8.34
C CYS A 61 12.95 -5.06 8.58
N VAL A 62 12.14 -5.42 7.59
CA VAL A 62 10.69 -5.27 7.67
C VAL A 62 10.07 -6.22 8.69
N THR A 63 10.55 -7.46 8.79
CA THR A 63 10.06 -8.42 9.78
C THR A 63 10.40 -8.00 11.21
N ARG A 64 11.58 -7.42 11.45
CA ARG A 64 11.99 -6.93 12.77
C ARG A 64 11.20 -5.70 13.22
N ASN A 65 10.80 -4.83 12.30
CA ASN A 65 10.03 -3.62 12.55
C ASN A 65 8.62 -3.70 11.95
N GLY A 66 7.97 -4.86 12.02
CA GLY A 66 6.72 -5.17 11.31
C GLY A 66 5.62 -4.13 11.51
N ASP A 67 5.33 -3.78 12.76
CA ASP A 67 4.25 -2.84 13.11
C ASP A 67 4.45 -1.47 12.43
N PHE A 68 5.67 -0.94 12.47
CA PHE A 68 6.01 0.32 11.82
C PHE A 68 5.75 0.26 10.31
N PHE A 69 6.28 -0.76 9.62
CA PHE A 69 6.10 -0.86 8.16
C PHE A 69 4.64 -1.13 7.75
N VAL A 70 3.89 -1.87 8.56
CA VAL A 70 2.45 -2.08 8.34
C VAL A 70 1.70 -0.76 8.50
N GLU A 71 1.95 0.01 9.55
CA GLU A 71 1.31 1.31 9.75
C GLU A 71 1.60 2.29 8.60
N GLU A 72 2.87 2.40 8.21
CA GLU A 72 3.29 3.30 7.12
C GLU A 72 2.69 2.85 5.78
N TYR A 73 2.57 1.55 5.55
CA TYR A 73 1.90 1.02 4.36
C TYR A 73 0.41 1.37 4.36
N VAL A 74 -0.27 1.19 5.49
CA VAL A 74 -1.71 1.52 5.61
C VAL A 74 -1.94 3.00 5.34
N LYS A 75 -1.11 3.89 5.89
CA LYS A 75 -1.24 5.34 5.72
C LYS A 75 -0.91 5.80 4.31
N TYR A 76 0.21 5.34 3.73
CA TYR A 76 0.81 5.96 2.54
C TYR A 76 0.92 5.03 1.33
N GLY A 77 0.83 3.72 1.53
CA GLY A 77 0.88 2.70 0.48
C GLY A 77 2.30 2.27 0.09
N ILE A 78 2.37 1.41 -0.92
CA ILE A 78 3.58 0.67 -1.29
C ILE A 78 4.76 1.56 -1.72
N SER A 79 4.50 2.66 -2.42
CA SER A 79 5.56 3.55 -2.89
C SER A 79 6.33 4.17 -1.73
N HIS A 80 5.64 4.50 -0.64
CA HIS A 80 6.27 5.07 0.54
C HIS A 80 7.20 4.07 1.25
N ILE A 81 6.81 2.79 1.30
CA ILE A 81 7.68 1.74 1.83
C ILE A 81 8.99 1.64 1.03
N ARG A 82 8.92 1.80 -0.30
CA ARG A 82 10.13 1.81 -1.14
C ARG A 82 11.02 3.02 -0.87
N GLU A 83 10.43 4.16 -0.54
CA GLU A 83 11.17 5.37 -0.16
C GLU A 83 11.87 5.20 1.19
N ILE A 84 11.17 4.70 2.22
CA ILE A 84 11.75 4.43 3.54
C ILE A 84 12.94 3.47 3.44
N LEU A 85 12.83 2.45 2.60
CA LEU A 85 13.88 1.45 2.39
C LEU A 85 14.97 1.88 1.39
N ASP A 86 14.85 3.06 0.78
CA ASP A 86 15.74 3.60 -0.26
C ASP A 86 15.94 2.65 -1.48
N ILE A 87 14.84 2.04 -1.94
CA ILE A 87 14.81 1.03 -3.03
C ILE A 87 13.84 1.43 -4.16
N VAL A 88 13.86 2.71 -4.52
CA VAL A 88 13.02 3.27 -5.59
C VAL A 88 13.39 2.70 -6.97
N ASN A 89 14.61 2.19 -7.12
CA ASN A 89 15.08 1.57 -8.38
C ASN A 89 14.43 0.20 -8.64
N GLU A 90 14.06 -0.05 -9.90
CA GLU A 90 13.43 -1.29 -10.37
C GLU A 90 14.31 -2.54 -10.17
N LYS A 91 15.64 -2.40 -10.05
CA LYS A 91 16.53 -3.53 -9.77
C LYS A 91 16.16 -4.29 -8.49
N TYR A 92 15.48 -3.62 -7.55
CA TYR A 92 15.05 -4.21 -6.28
C TYR A 92 13.66 -4.87 -6.33
N ASP A 93 12.93 -4.81 -7.45
CA ASP A 93 11.55 -5.31 -7.55
C ASP A 93 11.40 -6.76 -7.07
N ILE A 94 12.36 -7.62 -7.41
CA ILE A 94 12.36 -9.04 -7.00
C ILE A 94 12.54 -9.18 -5.49
N ALA A 95 13.52 -8.49 -4.91
CA ALA A 95 13.77 -8.53 -3.47
C ALA A 95 12.59 -7.94 -2.68
N PHE A 96 12.01 -6.86 -3.21
CA PHE A 96 10.87 -6.17 -2.62
C PHE A 96 9.57 -6.98 -2.67
N GLU A 97 9.41 -7.90 -3.63
CA GLU A 97 8.23 -8.77 -3.67
C GLU A 97 8.06 -9.57 -2.36
N SER A 98 9.15 -10.03 -1.75
CA SER A 98 9.12 -10.73 -0.46
C SER A 98 8.69 -9.83 0.71
N VAL A 99 9.06 -8.56 0.66
CA VAL A 99 8.65 -7.54 1.64
C VAL A 99 7.17 -7.24 1.50
N PHE A 100 6.71 -7.05 0.26
CA PHE A 100 5.32 -6.78 -0.03
C PHE A 100 4.41 -7.95 0.37
N ASP A 101 4.85 -9.20 0.13
CA ASP A 101 4.15 -10.40 0.58
C ASP A 101 3.99 -10.43 2.10
N PHE A 102 5.05 -10.10 2.85
CA PHE A 102 4.96 -10.03 4.31
C PHE A 102 3.93 -8.99 4.77
N ILE A 103 3.97 -7.79 4.20
CA ILE A 103 3.04 -6.71 4.57
C ILE A 103 1.60 -7.07 4.21
N VAL A 104 1.35 -7.53 2.98
CA VAL A 104 0.00 -7.74 2.46
C VAL A 104 -0.62 -9.07 2.91
N ILE A 105 0.12 -10.16 2.84
CA ILE A 105 -0.41 -11.50 3.09
C ILE A 105 -0.35 -11.80 4.59
N SER A 106 0.79 -11.57 5.23
CA SER A 106 0.98 -12.00 6.62
C SER A 106 0.30 -11.08 7.64
N ASN A 107 0.08 -9.80 7.30
CA ASN A 107 -0.45 -8.79 8.22
C ASN A 107 -1.81 -8.20 7.77
N ASP A 108 -2.41 -8.70 6.69
CA ASP A 108 -3.67 -8.21 6.10
C ASP A 108 -3.68 -6.68 5.82
N ALA A 109 -2.49 -6.07 5.69
CA ALA A 109 -2.34 -4.62 5.63
C ALA A 109 -2.99 -4.00 4.38
N LEU A 110 -3.12 -4.79 3.30
CA LEU A 110 -3.84 -4.37 2.10
C LEU A 110 -5.30 -4.01 2.40
N TYR A 111 -5.99 -4.84 3.18
CA TYR A 111 -7.38 -4.61 3.55
C TYR A 111 -7.49 -3.32 4.37
N LEU A 112 -6.61 -3.15 5.36
CA LEU A 112 -6.55 -1.95 6.21
C LEU A 112 -6.26 -0.69 5.38
N HIS A 113 -5.30 -0.75 4.45
CA HIS A 113 -5.00 0.36 3.54
C HIS A 113 -6.23 0.75 2.70
N VAL A 114 -6.95 -0.23 2.14
CA VAL A 114 -8.15 0.08 1.36
C VAL A 114 -9.28 0.64 2.25
N MET A 115 -9.42 0.19 3.49
CA MET A 115 -10.37 0.77 4.44
C MET A 115 -10.07 2.23 4.73
N GLU A 116 -8.81 2.55 5.05
CA GLU A 116 -8.35 3.91 5.33
C GLU A 116 -8.63 4.85 4.15
N HIS A 117 -8.40 4.36 2.93
CA HIS A 117 -8.56 5.13 1.68
C HIS A 117 -9.83 4.77 0.90
N ARG A 118 -10.88 4.27 1.58
CA ARG A 118 -12.07 3.69 0.95
C ARG A 118 -12.72 4.59 -0.10
N GLY A 119 -12.83 5.89 0.18
CA GLY A 119 -13.43 6.86 -0.76
C GLY A 119 -12.68 6.95 -2.09
N ARG A 120 -11.34 6.93 -2.04
CA ARG A 120 -10.48 6.96 -3.23
C ARG A 120 -10.67 5.70 -4.08
N TYR A 121 -10.67 4.54 -3.44
CA TYR A 121 -10.77 3.26 -4.15
C TYR A 121 -12.17 2.95 -4.66
N THR A 122 -13.22 3.31 -3.92
CA THR A 122 -14.61 3.20 -4.43
C THR A 122 -14.85 4.11 -5.62
N THR A 123 -14.30 5.33 -5.61
CA THR A 123 -14.36 6.24 -6.76
C THR A 123 -13.62 5.66 -7.97
N ALA A 124 -12.42 5.14 -7.77
CA ALA A 124 -11.65 4.48 -8.84
C ALA A 124 -12.37 3.23 -9.39
N LEU A 125 -12.99 2.44 -8.52
CA LEU A 125 -13.78 1.25 -8.89
C LEU A 125 -14.96 1.64 -9.79
N LYS A 126 -15.74 2.65 -9.40
CA LYS A 126 -16.87 3.15 -10.21
C LYS A 126 -16.42 3.70 -11.57
N ALA A 127 -15.29 4.40 -11.61
CA ALA A 127 -14.81 5.08 -12.82
C ALA A 127 -14.06 4.16 -13.80
N ARG A 128 -13.28 3.20 -13.31
CA ARG A 128 -12.31 2.43 -14.13
C ARG A 128 -12.40 0.91 -13.93
N GLY A 129 -13.24 0.43 -13.04
CA GLY A 129 -13.46 -0.99 -12.80
C GLY A 129 -12.43 -1.65 -11.88
N ALA A 130 -12.73 -2.92 -11.55
CA ALA A 130 -12.03 -3.70 -10.54
C ALA A 130 -10.56 -4.01 -10.92
N ASP A 131 -10.32 -4.34 -12.19
CA ASP A 131 -8.97 -4.64 -12.68
C ASP A 131 -8.00 -3.46 -12.58
N PHE A 132 -8.50 -2.23 -12.75
CA PHE A 132 -7.70 -1.03 -12.56
C PHE A 132 -7.27 -0.89 -11.11
N VAL A 133 -8.21 -1.03 -10.17
CA VAL A 133 -7.92 -0.97 -8.72
C VAL A 133 -6.95 -2.07 -8.32
N ARG A 134 -7.15 -3.29 -8.80
CA ARG A 134 -6.26 -4.44 -8.55
C ARG A 134 -4.82 -4.17 -8.99
N LYS A 135 -4.64 -3.54 -10.16
CA LYS A 135 -3.32 -3.13 -10.67
C LYS A 135 -2.69 -2.02 -9.84
N VAL A 136 -3.45 -0.99 -9.49
CA VAL A 136 -2.97 0.13 -8.66
C VAL A 136 -2.50 -0.35 -7.28
N LEU A 137 -3.18 -1.33 -6.71
CA LEU A 137 -2.83 -1.93 -5.43
C LEU A 137 -1.65 -2.90 -5.49
N GLY A 138 -1.12 -3.21 -6.68
CA GLY A 138 0.02 -4.12 -6.81
C GLY A 138 -0.32 -5.61 -6.75
N VAL A 139 -1.61 -5.97 -6.71
CA VAL A 139 -2.08 -7.33 -6.37
C VAL A 139 -2.68 -8.08 -7.58
N TRP A 140 -2.13 -7.85 -8.77
CA TRP A 140 -2.61 -8.48 -10.01
C TRP A 140 -2.22 -9.96 -10.14
N ARG A 141 -1.18 -10.41 -9.43
CA ARG A 141 -0.71 -11.80 -9.48
C ARG A 141 -1.69 -12.74 -8.75
N GLY A 142 -1.72 -14.00 -9.18
CA GLY A 142 -2.65 -15.01 -8.67
C GLY A 142 -2.53 -15.28 -7.16
N LYS A 143 -1.31 -15.18 -6.61
CA LYS A 143 -1.04 -15.41 -5.17
C LYS A 143 -1.76 -14.44 -4.22
N TYR A 144 -2.23 -13.29 -4.71
CA TYR A 144 -2.97 -12.31 -3.91
C TYR A 144 -4.49 -12.43 -4.05
N SER A 145 -5.01 -13.47 -4.70
CA SER A 145 -6.44 -13.52 -5.05
C SER A 145 -7.35 -13.55 -3.83
N GLU A 146 -6.93 -14.16 -2.72
CA GLU A 146 -7.71 -14.17 -1.46
C GLU A 146 -7.78 -12.77 -0.84
N ASN A 147 -6.64 -12.07 -0.70
CA ASN A 147 -6.62 -10.69 -0.21
C ASN A 147 -7.41 -9.75 -1.14
N TRP A 148 -7.31 -9.98 -2.45
CA TRP A 148 -8.08 -9.23 -3.44
C TRP A 148 -9.57 -9.44 -3.28
N GLN A 149 -10.03 -10.66 -3.01
CA GLN A 149 -11.46 -10.95 -2.81
C GLN A 149 -12.00 -10.15 -1.61
N LYS A 150 -11.29 -10.13 -0.48
CA LYS A 150 -11.69 -9.33 0.70
C LYS A 150 -11.83 -7.84 0.38
N VAL A 151 -10.87 -7.29 -0.37
CA VAL A 151 -10.88 -5.89 -0.82
C VAL A 151 -12.05 -5.62 -1.75
N LEU A 152 -12.30 -6.52 -2.70
CA LEU A 152 -13.38 -6.38 -3.66
C LEU A 152 -14.73 -6.39 -2.96
N ASP A 153 -14.95 -7.31 -2.01
CA ASP A 153 -16.17 -7.40 -1.22
C ASP A 153 -16.41 -6.11 -0.43
N LEU A 154 -15.39 -5.58 0.25
CA LEU A 154 -15.46 -4.29 0.96
C LEU A 154 -15.90 -3.15 0.05
N LEU A 155 -15.29 -3.03 -1.14
CA LEU A 155 -15.58 -1.95 -2.06
C LEU A 155 -16.96 -2.11 -2.71
N LEU A 156 -17.36 -3.33 -3.06
CA LEU A 156 -18.69 -3.62 -3.61
C LEU A 156 -19.79 -3.35 -2.60
N HIS A 157 -19.60 -3.73 -1.33
CA HIS A 157 -20.53 -3.37 -0.26
C HIS A 157 -20.69 -1.85 -0.13
N ALA A 158 -19.58 -1.11 -0.09
CA ALA A 158 -19.63 0.35 -0.02
C ALA A 158 -20.33 0.99 -1.24
N VAL A 159 -20.17 0.41 -2.44
CA VAL A 159 -20.88 0.86 -3.64
C VAL A 159 -22.37 0.54 -3.57
N CYS A 160 -22.74 -0.67 -3.13
CA CYS A 160 -24.13 -1.08 -2.98
C CYS A 160 -24.84 -0.21 -1.94
N ASP A 161 -24.25 0.01 -0.77
CA ASP A 161 -24.80 0.85 0.29
C ASP A 161 -25.07 2.29 -0.22
N ALA A 162 -24.14 2.83 -1.01
CA ALA A 162 -24.32 4.13 -1.65
C ALA A 162 -25.52 4.13 -2.61
N ILE A 163 -25.62 3.13 -3.50
CA ILE A 163 -26.75 3.00 -4.45
C ILE A 163 -28.08 2.85 -3.70
N PHE A 164 -28.14 2.00 -2.67
CA PHE A 164 -29.34 1.80 -1.86
C PHE A 164 -29.72 3.08 -1.10
N SER A 165 -28.75 3.84 -0.57
CA SER A 165 -29.03 5.11 0.08
C SER A 165 -29.60 6.15 -0.89
N GLU A 166 -29.04 6.24 -2.10
CA GLU A 166 -29.51 7.14 -3.15
C GLU A 166 -30.92 6.74 -3.64
N THR A 167 -31.13 5.47 -3.98
CA THR A 167 -32.46 4.99 -4.43
C THR A 167 -33.51 5.04 -3.32
N THR A 168 -33.17 4.74 -2.07
CA THR A 168 -34.11 4.87 -0.95
C THR A 168 -34.46 6.33 -0.68
N TYR A 169 -33.49 7.24 -0.81
CA TYR A 169 -33.74 8.68 -0.70
C TYR A 169 -34.63 9.19 -1.84
N GLU A 170 -34.36 8.80 -3.08
CA GLU A 170 -35.19 9.18 -4.23
C GLU A 170 -36.60 8.61 -4.15
N HIS A 171 -36.74 7.32 -3.82
CA HIS A 171 -38.04 6.70 -3.62
C HIS A 171 -38.78 7.30 -2.41
N GLY A 172 -38.07 7.64 -1.33
CA GLY A 172 -38.62 8.33 -0.16
C GLY A 172 -39.12 9.73 -0.50
N LEU A 173 -38.35 10.51 -1.27
CA LEU A 173 -38.77 11.84 -1.75
C LEU A 173 -39.97 11.76 -2.68
N VAL A 174 -40.03 10.76 -3.56
CA VAL A 174 -41.17 10.54 -4.46
C VAL A 174 -42.41 10.12 -3.68
N ALA A 175 -42.29 9.17 -2.75
CA ALA A 175 -43.40 8.74 -1.90
C ALA A 175 -43.90 9.87 -1.01
N PHE A 176 -43.00 10.63 -0.38
CA PHE A 176 -43.32 11.81 0.40
C PHE A 176 -44.06 12.86 -0.45
N SER A 177 -43.53 13.20 -1.63
CA SER A 177 -44.16 14.14 -2.56
C SER A 177 -45.55 13.68 -2.97
N ARG A 178 -45.74 12.38 -3.22
CA ARG A 178 -47.05 11.82 -3.59
C ARG A 178 -48.05 11.92 -2.45
N ILE A 179 -47.68 11.44 -1.26
CA ILE A 179 -48.53 11.51 -0.06
C ILE A 179 -48.88 12.96 0.28
N PHE A 180 -47.93 13.88 0.26
CA PHE A 180 -48.18 15.29 0.59
C PHE A 180 -49.04 16.02 -0.45
N ASN A 181 -48.90 15.69 -1.74
CA ASN A 181 -49.74 16.26 -2.80
C ASN A 181 -51.15 15.66 -2.78
N ASP A 182 -51.29 14.37 -2.44
CA ASP A 182 -52.59 13.71 -2.34
C ASP A 182 -53.43 14.24 -1.15
N VAL A 183 -52.78 14.82 -0.14
CA VAL A 183 -53.42 15.36 1.07
C VAL A 183 -53.60 16.90 1.03
N ARG A 184 -53.00 17.61 0.06
CA ARG A 184 -53.11 19.08 -0.07
C ARG A 184 -54.13 19.49 -1.13
N GLU A 185 -55.03 20.41 -0.77
CA GLU A 185 -55.99 21.03 -1.71
C GLU A 185 -55.38 22.18 -2.55
N HIS A 186 -54.11 22.54 -2.34
CA HIS A 186 -53.42 23.64 -3.03
C HIS A 186 -52.02 23.27 -3.56
N ARG A 187 -51.53 24.12 -4.49
CA ARG A 187 -50.35 24.02 -5.38
C ARG A 187 -49.38 22.85 -5.10
N PRO A 188 -49.13 21.96 -6.09
CA PRO A 188 -48.30 20.77 -5.90
C PRO A 188 -46.85 21.12 -5.56
N ILE A 189 -46.28 20.32 -4.66
CA ILE A 189 -44.85 20.34 -4.33
C ILE A 189 -44.12 19.39 -5.27
N TYR A 190 -43.07 19.91 -5.90
CA TYR A 190 -42.17 19.14 -6.75
C TYR A 190 -40.86 18.83 -6.00
N LYS A 191 -40.12 17.80 -6.44
CA LYS A 191 -38.81 17.40 -5.87
C LYS A 191 -37.85 18.59 -5.71
N SER A 192 -37.91 19.57 -6.62
CA SER A 192 -37.12 20.81 -6.59
C SER A 192 -37.49 21.78 -5.46
N GLY A 193 -38.68 21.71 -4.89
CA GLY A 193 -39.15 22.56 -3.79
C GLY A 193 -38.92 21.97 -2.40
N ILE A 194 -38.46 20.72 -2.30
CA ILE A 194 -38.18 20.01 -1.03
C ILE A 194 -36.71 20.15 -0.64
N LEU A 195 -35.82 20.34 -1.62
CA LEU A 195 -34.36 20.36 -1.47
C LEU A 195 -33.78 21.79 -1.37
N LEU A 196 -34.52 22.73 -0.78
CA LEU A 196 -34.00 24.08 -0.46
C LEU A 196 -33.24 24.09 0.86
#